data_AF-A0A970Q427-F1
#
_entry.id   AF-A0A970Q427-F1
#
_cell.length_a   1.000
_cell.length_b   1.000
_cell.length_c   1.000
_cell.angle_alpha   90.00
_cell.angle_beta   90.00
_cell.angle_gamma   90.00
#
_symmetry.space_group_name_H-M   'P 1'
#
loop_
_entity.id
_entity.type
_entity.pdbx_description
1 polymer ?
#
loop_
_entity_poly.entity_id
_entity_poly.type
_entity_poly.pdbx_seq_one_letter_code
_entity_poly.pdbx_strand_id
1 'polypeptide(L)' 'IEYLCQLAESFTGKPKPIECTDRIVSIVEYRDGTVLDVIRQVKR' A
#
# COMPACT_ATOMS: atom_id res chain seq x y z
N ILE A 1 2.42 -5.53 -17.65
CA ILE A 1 2.84 -5.81 -16.24
C ILE A 1 1.87 -6.78 -15.56
N GLU A 2 0.62 -6.78 -15.98
CA GLU A 2 -0.51 -7.59 -15.54
C GLU A 2 -0.19 -9.09 -15.50
N TYR A 3 0.49 -9.63 -16.52
CA TYR A 3 0.91 -11.03 -16.56
C TYR A 3 1.79 -11.44 -15.35
N LEU A 4 2.75 -10.59 -14.97
CA LEU A 4 3.64 -10.87 -13.85
C LEU A 4 2.89 -10.82 -12.51
N CYS A 5 1.92 -9.91 -12.39
CA CYS A 5 1.05 -9.84 -11.20
C CYS A 5 0.22 -11.11 -11.05
N GLN A 6 -0.44 -11.55 -12.14
CA GLN A 6 -1.23 -12.79 -12.15
C GLN A 6 -0.40 -14.03 -11.85
N LEU A 7 0.84 -14.08 -12.35
CA LEU A 7 1.77 -15.16 -12.04
C LEU A 7 2.15 -15.18 -10.55
N ALA A 8 2.38 -14.03 -9.92
CA ALA A 8 2.65 -13.97 -8.49
C ALA A 8 1.44 -14.43 -7.65
N GLU A 9 0.23 -13.98 -8.03
CA GLU A 9 -1.02 -14.40 -7.38
C GLU A 9 -1.30 -15.90 -7.57
N SER A 10 -0.87 -16.53 -8.67
CA SER A 10 -1.07 -17.99 -8.86
C SER A 10 -0.21 -18.83 -7.92
N PHE A 11 0.98 -18.35 -7.54
CA PHE A 11 1.85 -19.04 -6.58
C PHE A 11 1.48 -18.76 -5.12
N THR A 12 1.03 -17.54 -4.80
CA THR A 12 0.88 -17.09 -3.40
C THR A 12 -0.58 -16.87 -2.98
N GLY A 13 -1.51 -16.92 -3.92
CA GLY A 13 -2.89 -16.48 -3.73
C GLY A 13 -3.01 -14.96 -3.74
N LYS A 14 -4.25 -14.47 -3.55
CA LYS A 14 -4.50 -13.03 -3.37
C LYS A 14 -4.23 -12.63 -1.93
N PRO A 15 -3.43 -11.58 -1.68
CA PRO A 15 -3.13 -11.14 -0.32
C PRO A 15 -4.39 -10.64 0.38
N LYS A 16 -4.56 -11.01 1.66
CA LYS A 16 -5.62 -10.46 2.50
C LYS A 16 -5.34 -8.97 2.75
N PRO A 17 -6.32 -8.06 2.56
CA PRO A 17 -6.14 -6.65 2.87
C PRO A 17 -5.80 -6.42 4.35
N ILE A 18 -4.92 -5.45 4.61
CA ILE A 18 -4.57 -5.00 5.96
C ILE A 18 -5.59 -3.93 6.39
N GLU A 19 -6.19 -4.09 7.56
CA GLU A 19 -7.07 -3.07 8.14
C GLU A 19 -6.24 -1.91 8.71
N CYS A 20 -6.53 -0.71 8.24
CA CYS A 20 -5.93 0.53 8.73
C CYS A 20 -6.98 1.38 9.45
N THR A 21 -6.56 2.17 10.43
CA THR A 21 -7.38 3.21 11.05
C THR A 21 -7.29 4.51 10.25
N ASP A 22 -8.12 5.50 10.58
CA ASP A 22 -8.09 6.82 9.92
C ASP A 22 -6.91 7.70 10.34
N ARG A 23 -6.13 7.29 11.36
CA ARG A 23 -4.97 8.06 11.82
C ARG A 23 -3.83 7.99 10.81
N ILE A 24 -3.44 9.14 10.29
CA ILE A 24 -2.23 9.31 9.47
C ILE A 24 -1.00 9.30 10.39
N VAL A 25 0.00 8.49 10.07
CA VAL A 25 1.26 8.37 10.82
C VAL A 25 2.45 8.96 10.08
N SER A 26 2.37 9.10 8.76
CA SER A 26 3.44 9.69 7.94
C SER A 26 2.90 10.23 6.62
N ILE A 27 3.60 11.20 6.05
CA ILE A 27 3.34 11.76 4.72
C ILE A 27 4.55 11.44 3.84
N VAL A 28 4.28 10.97 2.62
CA VAL A 28 5.30 10.72 1.60
C VAL A 28 5.30 11.91 0.65
N GLU A 29 6.36 12.71 0.70
CA GLU A 29 6.56 13.86 -0.17
C GLU A 29 7.47 13.49 -1.34
N TYR A 30 7.12 13.97 -2.54
CA TYR A 30 8.02 13.92 -3.68
C TYR A 30 9.11 14.98 -3.56
N ARG A 31 10.15 14.85 -4.38
CA ARG A 31 11.34 15.72 -4.34
C ARG A 31 11.02 17.20 -4.59
N ASP A 32 9.91 17.50 -5.24
CA ASP A 32 9.44 18.86 -5.50
C ASP A 32 8.55 19.43 -4.38
N GLY A 33 8.36 18.69 -3.29
CA GLY A 33 7.51 19.07 -2.15
C GLY A 33 6.03 18.72 -2.32
N THR A 34 5.63 18.08 -3.43
CA THR A 34 4.25 17.61 -3.60
C THR A 34 3.97 16.38 -2.74
N VAL A 35 2.76 16.29 -2.17
CA VAL A 35 2.34 15.12 -1.39
C VAL A 35 1.94 14.00 -2.35
N LEU A 36 2.65 12.87 -2.28
CA LEU A 36 2.36 11.68 -3.08
C LEU A 36 1.37 10.75 -2.39
N ASP A 37 1.61 10.45 -1.12
CA ASP A 37 0.82 9.46 -0.39
C ASP A 37 0.88 9.69 1.13
N VAL A 38 0.00 9.01 1.86
CA VAL A 38 -0.07 9.03 3.32
C VAL A 38 -0.07 7.61 3.87
N ILE A 39 0.78 7.37 4.87
CA ILE A 39 0.82 6.08 5.58
C ILE A 39 -0.17 6.16 6.75
N ARG A 40 -1.10 5.21 6.82
CA ARG A 40 -2.10 5.09 7.89
C ARG A 40 -1.68 4.07 8.94
N GLN A 41 -2.10 4.30 10.19
CA GLN A 41 -1.84 3.39 11.30
C GLN A 41 -2.56 2.05 11.08
N VAL A 42 -1.83 0.94 11.16
CA VAL A 42 -2.39 -0.43 11.14
C VAL A 42 -3.27 -0.65 12.38
N LYS A 43 -4.46 -1.19 12.16
CA LYS A 43 -5.38 -1.59 13.22
C LYS A 43 -4.84 -2.86 13.90
N ARG A 44 -4.67 -2.80 15.21
CA ARG A 44 -4.26 -3.97 16.02
C ARG A 44 -5.45 -4.87 16.32
#